data_AF-A0A929XC68-F1
#
_entry.id   AF-A0A929XC68-F1
#
_cell.length_a   1.000
_cell.length_b   1.000
_cell.length_c   1.000
_cell.angle_alpha   90.00
_cell.angle_beta   90.00
_cell.angle_gamma   90.00
#
_symmetry.space_group_name_H-M   'P 1'
#
loop_
_entity.id
_entity.type
_entity.pdbx_description
1 polymer ?
#
loop_
_entity_poly.entity_id
_entity_poly.type
_entity_poly.pdbx_seq_one_letter_code
_entity_poly.pdbx_strand_id
1 'polypeptide(L)'
;MEKLNKIFNSRVFKYLVITIIMVNFLYWMGQKKGLFSDEVFSYGSSNYRYDIMFRPYDYANGMNRVIFENNWISLIKDINGAKAKVNEIESKQKPIWKTKEDAKDYVTVDIKDVLRFDMVYFNQAMDVHPPLFYMLVHLVSIFFLGNFSKYIIFIINVLIFGVILYFLKKIFDYLEIKTFWLWALVFGVSLGSTTLVIFQRMYTLMSMFIVIYTYFVIKIINNDFEFDKSNRRKLLWTIVLGALSHYYFLVYLVFSFIFIQSLLIYRKSENAKKYFKVHFLSGIVFCLLFPPAIYHIFFSYRGVSSVGNEVKLLELFNTLTGFNKYAIILIGISILIFALIKRKSIINYLIFAILMFLILIKFKSP
;
A
#
# COMPACT_ATOMS: atom_id res chain seq x y z
N MET A 1 4.20 -38.99 7.88
CA MET A 1 3.91 -37.54 7.94
C MET A 1 4.39 -36.86 9.23
N GLU A 2 4.21 -37.47 10.40
CA GLU A 2 4.55 -36.85 11.69
C GLU A 2 6.04 -36.51 11.89
N LYS A 3 6.94 -37.42 11.46
CA LYS A 3 8.40 -37.20 11.47
C LYS A 3 8.83 -36.02 10.59
N LEU A 4 8.23 -35.87 9.40
CA LEU A 4 8.46 -34.73 8.49
C LEU A 4 7.94 -33.41 9.08
N ASN A 5 6.75 -33.43 9.69
CA ASN A 5 6.20 -32.26 10.39
C ASN A 5 7.08 -31.81 11.55
N LYS A 6 7.70 -32.75 12.28
CA LYS A 6 8.63 -32.43 13.37
C LYS A 6 9.91 -31.73 12.85
N ILE A 7 10.43 -32.18 11.70
CA ILE A 7 11.60 -31.57 11.06
C ILE A 7 11.29 -30.13 10.61
N PHE A 8 10.19 -29.94 9.86
CA PHE A 8 9.82 -28.62 9.32
C PHE A 8 9.35 -27.61 10.36
N ASN A 9 9.07 -28.04 11.59
CA ASN A 9 8.77 -27.14 12.71
C ASN A 9 9.91 -27.00 13.72
N SER A 10 11.05 -27.65 13.48
CA SER A 10 12.20 -27.51 14.36
C SER A 10 12.71 -26.07 14.37
N ARG A 11 13.24 -25.62 15.52
CA ARG A 11 13.88 -24.30 15.62
C ARG A 11 15.00 -24.13 14.60
N VAL A 12 15.79 -25.19 14.40
CA VAL A 12 16.88 -25.24 13.42
C VAL A 12 16.37 -24.96 12.01
N PHE A 13 15.32 -25.67 11.57
CA PHE A 13 14.75 -25.45 10.24
C PHE A 13 14.18 -24.04 10.07
N LYS A 14 13.48 -23.51 11.09
CA LYS A 14 12.99 -22.13 11.08
C LYS A 14 14.12 -21.11 10.86
N TYR A 15 15.22 -21.21 11.61
CA TYR A 15 16.34 -20.28 11.49
C TYR A 15 17.07 -20.44 10.14
N LEU A 16 17.19 -21.68 9.64
CA LEU A 16 17.72 -21.94 8.31
C LEU A 16 16.88 -21.26 7.23
N VAL A 17 15.54 -21.38 7.29
CA VAL A 17 14.64 -20.72 6.33
C VAL A 17 14.78 -19.21 6.37
N ILE A 18 14.77 -18.60 7.57
CA ILE A 18 14.95 -17.14 7.71
C ILE A 18 16.30 -16.70 7.13
N THR A 19 17.36 -17.48 7.37
CA THR A 19 18.70 -17.20 6.84
C THR A 19 18.72 -17.27 5.33
N ILE A 20 18.15 -18.32 4.72
CA ILE A 20 18.10 -18.47 3.25
C ILE A 20 17.32 -17.32 2.60
N ILE A 21 16.18 -16.92 3.18
CA ILE A 21 15.39 -15.78 2.69
C ILE A 21 16.21 -14.50 2.74
N MET A 22 16.90 -14.24 3.86
CA MET A 22 17.73 -13.04 4.02
C MET A 22 18.92 -13.04 3.04
N VAL A 23 19.59 -14.18 2.86
CA VAL A 23 20.68 -14.34 1.88
C VAL A 23 20.16 -14.07 0.46
N ASN A 24 19.00 -14.59 0.10
CA ASN A 24 18.37 -14.33 -1.20
C ASN A 24 18.12 -12.82 -1.41
N PHE A 25 17.50 -12.14 -0.44
CA PHE A 25 17.25 -10.71 -0.54
C PHE A 25 18.53 -9.87 -0.60
N LEU A 26 19.53 -10.18 0.24
CA LEU A 26 20.82 -9.50 0.22
C LEU A 26 21.57 -9.72 -1.10
N TYR A 27 21.58 -10.95 -1.62
CA TYR A 27 22.21 -11.27 -2.89
C TYR A 27 21.66 -10.41 -4.02
N TRP A 28 20.34 -10.43 -4.21
CA TRP A 28 19.70 -9.68 -5.29
C TRP A 28 19.73 -8.17 -5.09
N MET A 29 19.62 -7.69 -3.85
CA MET A 29 19.81 -6.27 -3.53
C MET A 29 21.23 -5.82 -3.86
N GLY A 30 22.23 -6.67 -3.61
CA GLY A 30 23.63 -6.47 -4.01
C GLY A 30 23.78 -6.31 -5.51
N GLN A 31 23.11 -7.15 -6.31
CA GLN A 31 23.13 -7.10 -7.78
C GLN A 31 22.46 -5.85 -8.39
N LYS A 32 21.63 -5.14 -7.62
CA LYS A 32 20.93 -3.94 -8.12
C LYS A 32 21.91 -2.79 -8.39
N LYS A 33 22.18 -2.51 -9.67
CA LYS A 33 23.12 -1.47 -10.14
C LYS A 33 22.53 -0.06 -10.21
N GLY A 34 21.20 0.06 -10.19
CA GLY A 34 20.51 1.34 -10.28
C GLY A 34 19.09 1.28 -9.76
N LEU A 35 18.45 2.45 -9.70
CA LEU A 35 17.05 2.60 -9.33
C LEU A 35 16.20 2.90 -10.57
N PHE A 36 15.00 2.34 -10.61
CA PHE A 36 13.96 2.81 -11.53
C PHE A 36 13.50 4.20 -11.10
N SER A 37 12.97 4.98 -12.06
CA SER A 37 12.52 6.35 -11.79
C SER A 37 11.57 6.44 -10.59
N ASP A 38 10.59 5.54 -10.51
CA ASP A 38 9.62 5.48 -9.41
C ASP A 38 10.26 5.19 -8.03
N GLU A 39 11.38 4.48 -8.01
CA GLU A 39 12.13 4.24 -6.77
C GLU A 39 12.89 5.50 -6.34
N VAL A 40 13.46 6.23 -7.29
CA VAL A 40 14.08 7.54 -7.01
C VAL A 40 13.04 8.53 -6.50
N PHE A 41 11.84 8.55 -7.09
CA PHE A 41 10.72 9.36 -6.60
C PHE A 41 10.23 8.94 -5.21
N SER A 42 10.42 7.67 -4.82
CA SER A 42 10.12 7.24 -3.46
C SER A 42 11.05 7.89 -2.42
N TYR A 43 12.32 8.12 -2.74
CA TYR A 43 13.20 8.94 -1.91
C TYR A 43 12.82 10.42 -2.01
N GLY A 44 12.67 10.94 -3.23
CA GLY A 44 12.33 12.34 -3.50
C GLY A 44 11.11 12.81 -2.72
N SER A 45 9.98 12.16 -2.92
CA SER A 45 8.73 12.51 -2.24
C SER A 45 8.79 12.36 -0.72
N SER A 46 9.75 11.60 -0.19
CA SER A 46 9.95 11.41 1.25
C SER A 46 10.95 12.40 1.85
N ASN A 47 11.97 12.80 1.10
CA ASN A 47 13.15 13.48 1.66
C ASN A 47 13.37 14.87 1.08
N TYR A 48 12.84 15.15 -0.11
CA TYR A 48 12.99 16.45 -0.76
C TYR A 48 11.84 17.37 -0.41
N ARG A 49 12.19 18.54 0.12
CA ARG A 49 11.20 19.51 0.58
C ARG A 49 10.41 20.16 -0.55
N TYR A 50 11.02 20.33 -1.72
CA TYR A 50 10.50 21.28 -2.72
C TYR A 50 9.58 20.66 -3.77
N ASP A 51 9.69 19.36 -4.03
CA ASP A 51 8.90 18.69 -5.07
C ASP A 51 8.86 17.17 -4.92
N ILE A 52 7.90 16.56 -5.61
CA ILE A 52 7.76 15.11 -5.78
C ILE A 52 8.57 14.56 -6.95
N MET A 53 9.04 15.44 -7.84
CA MET A 53 9.77 15.07 -9.06
C MET A 53 11.12 15.76 -9.14
N PHE A 54 12.12 15.05 -9.65
CA PHE A 54 13.39 15.66 -10.03
C PHE A 54 13.25 16.35 -11.38
N ARG A 55 13.07 17.68 -11.37
CA ARG A 55 12.65 18.45 -12.55
C ARG A 55 13.82 18.97 -13.40
N PRO A 56 13.65 19.09 -14.73
CA PRO A 56 14.70 19.60 -15.62
C PRO A 56 14.76 21.13 -15.73
N TYR A 57 13.86 21.90 -15.10
CA TYR A 57 13.73 23.35 -15.33
C TYR A 57 13.68 24.20 -14.05
N ASP A 58 13.61 23.55 -12.87
CA ASP A 58 13.53 24.23 -11.56
C ASP A 58 13.82 23.24 -10.40
N TYR A 59 13.82 23.74 -9.16
CA TYR A 59 13.89 22.97 -7.91
C TYR A 59 12.50 22.66 -7.33
N ALA A 60 11.45 23.36 -7.77
CA ALA A 60 10.05 23.16 -7.40
C ALA A 60 9.13 23.48 -8.59
N ASN A 61 7.96 22.86 -8.68
CA ASN A 61 6.92 23.26 -9.62
C ASN A 61 6.33 24.62 -9.24
N GLY A 62 5.59 25.24 -10.17
CA GLY A 62 5.02 26.57 -9.94
C GLY A 62 4.11 26.61 -8.71
N MET A 63 3.32 25.56 -8.50
CA MET A 63 2.42 25.43 -7.35
C MET A 63 3.17 25.42 -6.01
N ASN A 64 4.19 24.57 -5.89
CA ASN A 64 5.04 24.45 -4.72
C ASN A 64 5.83 25.73 -4.46
N ARG A 65 6.32 26.41 -5.51
CA ARG A 65 6.93 27.74 -5.34
C ARG A 65 5.96 28.73 -4.70
N VAL A 66 4.73 28.81 -5.19
CA VAL A 66 3.71 29.71 -4.62
C VAL A 66 3.39 29.34 -3.16
N ILE A 67 3.42 28.05 -2.80
CA ILE A 67 3.22 27.54 -1.43
C ILE A 67 4.45 27.74 -0.51
N PHE A 68 5.67 27.75 -1.06
CA PHE A 68 6.86 28.05 -0.26
C PHE A 68 7.03 29.54 -0.04
N GLU A 69 6.73 30.35 -1.05
CA GLU A 69 6.77 31.81 -0.99
C GLU A 69 5.61 32.37 -0.18
N ASN A 70 4.46 31.70 -0.13
CA ASN A 70 3.28 32.12 0.62
C ASN A 70 2.68 30.97 1.43
N ASN A 71 2.17 31.23 2.63
CA ASN A 71 1.49 30.21 3.43
C ASN A 71 0.32 29.56 2.65
N TRP A 72 0.15 28.23 2.73
CA TRP A 72 -0.98 27.51 2.10
C TRP A 72 -2.37 28.13 2.38
N ILE A 73 -2.53 28.82 3.52
CA ILE A 73 -3.74 29.58 3.88
C ILE A 73 -4.02 30.74 2.89
N SER A 74 -2.98 31.41 2.37
CA SER A 74 -3.18 32.51 1.41
C SER A 74 -3.59 32.00 0.03
N LEU A 75 -3.21 30.77 -0.35
CA LEU A 75 -3.71 30.14 -1.59
C LEU A 75 -5.21 29.89 -1.55
N ILE A 76 -5.75 29.47 -0.40
CA ILE A 76 -7.19 29.22 -0.25
C ILE A 76 -7.97 30.53 -0.32
N LYS A 77 -7.40 31.64 0.15
CA LYS A 77 -8.04 32.96 0.13
C LYS A 77 -8.08 33.58 -1.27
N ASP A 78 -7.10 33.30 -2.13
CA ASP A 78 -7.04 33.82 -3.50
C ASP A 78 -6.54 32.75 -4.49
N ILE A 79 -7.44 31.83 -4.82
CA ILE A 79 -7.17 30.71 -5.75
C ILE A 79 -6.84 31.23 -7.15
N ASN A 80 -7.51 32.29 -7.60
CA ASN A 80 -7.32 32.83 -8.96
C ASN A 80 -5.98 33.55 -9.10
N GLY A 81 -5.59 34.36 -8.12
CA GLY A 81 -4.27 35.00 -8.09
C GLY A 81 -3.14 33.99 -7.93
N ALA A 82 -3.32 32.94 -7.12
CA ALA A 82 -2.37 31.84 -7.03
C ALA A 82 -2.20 31.13 -8.38
N LYS A 83 -3.30 30.81 -9.07
CA LYS A 83 -3.26 30.17 -10.40
C LYS A 83 -2.56 31.02 -11.44
N ALA A 84 -2.79 32.34 -11.43
CA ALA A 84 -2.09 33.27 -12.33
C ALA A 84 -0.58 33.28 -12.08
N LYS A 85 -0.15 33.29 -10.82
CA LYS A 85 1.28 33.20 -10.45
C LYS A 85 1.91 31.87 -10.87
N VAL A 86 1.21 30.76 -10.68
CA VAL A 86 1.67 29.44 -11.13
C VAL A 86 1.91 29.46 -12.64
N ASN A 87 0.94 29.93 -13.42
CA ASN A 87 1.06 30.02 -14.88
C ASN A 87 2.22 30.95 -15.29
N GLU A 88 2.41 32.06 -14.59
CA GLU A 88 3.53 32.97 -14.84
C GLU A 88 4.88 32.29 -14.61
N ILE A 89 5.04 31.59 -13.47
CA ILE A 89 6.27 30.84 -13.14
C ILE A 89 6.54 29.77 -14.19
N GLU A 90 5.53 28.97 -14.52
CA GLU A 90 5.64 27.89 -15.50
C GLU A 90 5.96 28.42 -16.92
N SER A 91 5.40 29.57 -17.31
CA SER A 91 5.71 30.18 -18.61
C SER A 91 7.17 30.65 -18.76
N LYS A 92 7.86 30.90 -17.63
CA LYS A 92 9.26 31.37 -17.59
C LYS A 92 10.26 30.23 -17.38
N GLN A 93 9.80 28.98 -17.21
CA GLN A 93 10.67 27.83 -16.97
C GLN A 93 11.56 27.55 -18.17
N LYS A 94 12.86 27.39 -17.93
CA LYS A 94 13.86 27.00 -18.93
C LYS A 94 14.61 25.79 -18.42
N PRO A 95 14.99 24.83 -19.29
CA PRO A 95 15.81 23.71 -18.89
C PRO A 95 17.11 24.17 -18.23
N ILE A 96 17.47 23.55 -17.11
CA ILE A 96 18.70 23.78 -16.36
C ILE A 96 19.49 22.48 -16.28
N TRP A 97 20.81 22.58 -16.39
CA TRP A 97 21.70 21.47 -16.12
C TRP A 97 21.70 21.18 -14.62
N LYS A 98 21.28 19.97 -14.26
CA LYS A 98 21.31 19.49 -12.87
C LYS A 98 22.66 18.90 -12.53
N THR A 99 23.17 19.25 -11.36
CA THR A 99 24.43 18.78 -10.82
C THR A 99 24.24 17.45 -10.07
N LYS A 100 25.36 16.83 -9.69
CA LYS A 100 25.36 15.65 -8.83
C LYS A 100 24.81 15.99 -7.45
N GLU A 101 25.11 17.18 -6.97
CA GLU A 101 24.66 17.73 -5.69
C GLU A 101 23.14 17.89 -5.68
N ASP A 102 22.54 18.41 -6.77
CA ASP A 102 21.08 18.50 -6.90
C ASP A 102 20.40 17.12 -6.79
N ALA A 103 20.99 16.12 -7.46
CA ALA A 103 20.47 14.75 -7.42
C ALA A 103 20.62 14.13 -6.03
N LYS A 104 21.70 14.44 -5.31
CA LYS A 104 21.95 13.98 -3.94
C LYS A 104 20.97 14.62 -2.96
N ASP A 105 20.79 15.93 -3.04
CA ASP A 105 19.86 16.69 -2.21
C ASP A 105 18.41 16.21 -2.42
N TYR A 106 18.06 15.83 -3.66
CA TYR A 106 16.76 15.27 -3.97
C TYR A 106 16.46 13.95 -3.25
N VAL A 107 17.46 13.08 -3.02
CA VAL A 107 17.22 11.74 -2.45
C VAL A 107 17.59 11.61 -0.97
N THR A 108 18.18 12.64 -0.37
CA THR A 108 18.68 12.61 1.01
C THR A 108 17.97 13.60 1.93
N VAL A 109 18.01 13.33 3.24
CA VAL A 109 17.49 14.25 4.25
C VAL A 109 18.63 15.14 4.74
N ASP A 110 18.43 16.45 4.67
CA ASP A 110 19.30 17.47 5.26
C ASP A 110 18.87 17.77 6.71
N ILE A 111 19.77 18.30 7.53
CA ILE A 111 19.55 18.64 8.95
C ILE A 111 18.33 19.57 9.10
N LYS A 112 18.17 20.52 8.18
CA LYS A 112 17.04 21.47 8.17
C LYS A 112 15.68 20.82 7.90
N ASP A 113 15.67 19.61 7.34
CA ASP A 113 14.47 18.87 6.94
C ASP A 113 14.18 17.68 7.88
N VAL A 114 14.92 17.55 8.98
CA VAL A 114 14.67 16.55 10.02
C VAL A 114 13.30 16.78 10.67
N LEU A 115 12.50 15.70 10.78
CA LEU A 115 11.14 15.70 11.33
C LEU A 115 10.12 16.53 10.54
N ARG A 116 10.44 16.95 9.30
CA ARG A 116 9.53 17.68 8.42
C ARG A 116 8.51 16.76 7.73
N PHE A 117 7.74 16.01 8.52
CA PHE A 117 6.66 15.16 8.01
C PHE A 117 5.53 15.95 7.33
N ASP A 118 5.40 17.23 7.64
CA ASP A 118 4.50 18.15 6.92
C ASP A 118 4.84 18.22 5.43
N MET A 119 6.13 18.21 5.06
CA MET A 119 6.54 18.26 3.66
C MET A 119 6.23 16.93 2.95
N VAL A 120 6.41 15.81 3.64
CA VAL A 120 6.06 14.48 3.10
C VAL A 120 4.57 14.38 2.86
N TYR A 121 3.76 14.89 3.80
CA TYR A 121 2.32 14.98 3.64
C TYR A 121 1.96 15.83 2.41
N PHE A 122 2.58 16.99 2.26
CA PHE A 122 2.29 17.93 1.17
C PHE A 122 2.69 17.35 -0.19
N ASN A 123 3.87 16.75 -0.27
CA ASN A 123 4.34 16.02 -1.45
C ASN A 123 3.32 14.95 -1.85
N GLN A 124 2.88 14.13 -0.90
CA GLN A 124 1.92 13.07 -1.17
C GLN A 124 0.51 13.59 -1.48
N ALA A 125 0.13 14.77 -1.00
CA ALA A 125 -1.11 15.44 -1.39
C ALA A 125 -1.08 15.96 -2.84
N MET A 126 0.11 16.24 -3.38
CA MET A 126 0.31 16.63 -4.79
C MET A 126 0.57 15.43 -5.71
N ASP A 127 0.98 14.30 -5.14
CA ASP A 127 1.09 13.01 -5.82
C ASP A 127 -0.21 12.20 -5.67
N VAL A 128 -0.40 11.16 -6.48
CA VAL A 128 -1.60 10.31 -6.47
C VAL A 128 -1.46 9.11 -5.53
N HIS A 129 -0.65 9.22 -4.47
CA HIS A 129 -0.41 8.14 -3.52
C HIS A 129 -0.63 8.57 -2.05
N PRO A 130 -1.07 7.64 -1.17
CA PRO A 130 -1.16 7.88 0.26
C PRO A 130 0.20 8.00 0.98
N PRO A 131 0.28 8.70 2.13
CA PRO A 131 1.57 9.14 2.68
C PRO A 131 2.34 8.12 3.52
N LEU A 132 1.72 7.04 4.03
CA LEU A 132 2.31 6.25 5.13
C LEU A 132 3.67 5.64 4.78
N PHE A 133 3.84 5.15 3.56
CA PHE A 133 5.13 4.57 3.15
C PHE A 133 6.23 5.63 3.12
N TYR A 134 5.96 6.79 2.54
CA TYR A 134 6.92 7.88 2.41
C TYR A 134 7.27 8.48 3.77
N MET A 135 6.32 8.53 4.70
CA MET A 135 6.58 8.90 6.11
C MET A 135 7.57 7.92 6.77
N LEU A 136 7.44 6.62 6.52
CA LEU A 136 8.41 5.62 7.02
C LEU A 136 9.79 5.79 6.37
N VAL A 137 9.84 6.06 5.07
CA VAL A 137 11.10 6.33 4.36
C VAL A 137 11.80 7.56 4.93
N HIS A 138 11.06 8.66 5.15
CA HIS A 138 11.60 9.86 5.79
C HIS A 138 12.15 9.57 7.18
N LEU A 139 11.35 8.89 8.03
CA LEU A 139 11.74 8.52 9.39
C LEU A 139 13.06 7.73 9.42
N VAL A 140 13.24 6.75 8.53
CA VAL A 140 14.48 5.97 8.49
C VAL A 140 15.62 6.76 7.88
N SER A 141 15.35 7.60 6.87
CA SER A 141 16.36 8.45 6.21
C SER A 141 16.99 9.48 7.16
N ILE A 142 16.27 9.90 8.21
CA ILE A 142 16.82 10.78 9.27
C ILE A 142 18.06 10.15 9.94
N PHE A 143 18.17 8.83 10.03
CA PHE A 143 19.35 8.18 10.62
C PHE A 143 20.57 8.16 9.67
N PHE A 144 20.40 8.59 8.41
CA PHE A 144 21.43 8.58 7.37
C PHE A 144 21.58 9.96 6.72
N LEU A 145 21.56 11.03 7.53
CA LEU A 145 21.61 12.43 7.07
C LEU A 145 22.65 12.67 5.99
N GLY A 146 22.23 13.36 4.92
CA GLY A 146 23.07 13.71 3.76
C GLY A 146 23.66 12.51 3.01
N ASN A 147 23.22 11.28 3.29
CA ASN A 147 23.76 10.07 2.69
C ASN A 147 22.67 9.25 2.03
N PHE A 148 22.83 9.04 0.73
CA PHE A 148 21.96 8.15 -0.02
C PHE A 148 22.49 6.72 0.08
N SER A 149 21.59 5.77 0.32
CA SER A 149 21.90 4.36 0.19
C SER A 149 20.67 3.60 -0.24
N LYS A 150 20.84 2.75 -1.26
CA LYS A 150 19.81 1.78 -1.68
C LYS A 150 19.40 0.84 -0.52
N TYR A 151 20.19 0.73 0.54
CA TYR A 151 19.83 -0.12 1.68
C TYR A 151 18.79 0.51 2.64
N ILE A 152 18.49 1.81 2.53
CA ILE A 152 17.54 2.52 3.40
C ILE A 152 16.11 2.00 3.20
N ILE A 153 15.57 2.03 1.98
CA ILE A 153 14.23 1.48 1.74
C ILE A 153 14.25 -0.06 1.80
N PHE A 154 15.37 -0.69 1.43
CA PHE A 154 15.51 -2.14 1.51
C PHE A 154 15.31 -2.67 2.94
N ILE A 155 15.92 -2.06 3.97
CA ILE A 155 15.74 -2.52 5.35
C ILE A 155 14.29 -2.36 5.82
N ILE A 156 13.61 -1.27 5.41
CA ILE A 156 12.17 -1.07 5.66
C ILE A 156 11.37 -2.24 5.08
N ASN A 157 11.62 -2.56 3.80
CA ASN A 157 10.92 -3.64 3.11
C ASN A 157 11.19 -5.02 3.73
N VAL A 158 12.42 -5.30 4.16
CA VAL A 158 12.78 -6.56 4.84
C VAL A 158 12.04 -6.68 6.18
N LEU A 159 11.97 -5.61 6.97
CA LEU A 159 11.25 -5.60 8.24
C LEU A 159 9.74 -5.82 8.03
N ILE A 160 9.15 -5.13 7.05
CA ILE A 160 7.75 -5.32 6.64
C ILE A 160 7.51 -6.76 6.19
N PHE A 161 8.43 -7.36 5.43
CA PHE A 161 8.34 -8.76 5.01
C PHE A 161 8.34 -9.72 6.20
N GLY A 162 9.11 -9.43 7.25
CA GLY A 162 9.04 -10.16 8.52
C GLY A 162 7.64 -10.14 9.14
N VAL A 163 6.96 -8.98 9.11
CA VAL A 163 5.58 -8.84 9.58
C VAL A 163 4.61 -9.64 8.69
N ILE A 164 4.80 -9.63 7.37
CA ILE A 164 4.05 -10.47 6.43
C ILE A 164 4.15 -11.94 6.82
N LEU A 165 5.37 -12.46 7.02
CA LEU A 165 5.58 -13.86 7.43
C LEU A 165 4.92 -14.17 8.78
N TYR A 166 4.97 -13.24 9.74
CA TYR A 166 4.33 -13.41 11.05
C TYR A 166 2.80 -13.57 10.93
N PHE A 167 2.12 -12.72 10.15
CA PHE A 167 0.68 -12.84 9.97
C PHE A 167 0.29 -14.02 9.06
N LEU A 168 1.10 -14.36 8.05
CA LEU A 168 0.91 -15.60 7.28
C LEU A 168 1.01 -16.83 8.18
N LYS A 169 1.97 -16.87 9.12
CA LYS A 169 2.07 -17.97 10.11
C LYS A 169 0.77 -18.15 10.88
N LYS A 170 0.17 -17.04 11.34
CA LYS A 170 -1.12 -17.07 12.06
C LYS A 170 -2.28 -17.53 11.20
N ILE A 171 -2.30 -17.16 9.92
CA ILE A 171 -3.30 -17.68 8.97
C ILE A 171 -3.14 -19.20 8.82
N PHE A 172 -1.91 -19.69 8.67
CA PHE A 172 -1.61 -21.12 8.61
C PHE A 172 -2.02 -21.86 9.89
N ASP A 173 -1.90 -21.23 11.07
CA ASP A 173 -2.37 -21.80 12.33
C ASP A 173 -3.90 -22.00 12.35
N TYR A 174 -4.69 -21.04 11.85
CA TYR A 174 -6.15 -21.24 11.69
C TYR A 174 -6.52 -22.33 10.68
N LEU A 175 -5.63 -22.62 9.74
CA LEU A 175 -5.81 -23.69 8.75
C LEU A 175 -5.29 -25.04 9.24
N GLU A 176 -4.69 -25.09 10.44
CA GLU A 176 -4.04 -26.26 11.01
C GLU A 176 -2.91 -26.84 10.11
N ILE A 177 -2.33 -26.01 9.25
CA ILE A 177 -1.25 -26.41 8.33
C ILE A 177 0.09 -26.32 9.04
N LYS A 178 0.62 -27.48 9.44
CA LYS A 178 1.87 -27.60 10.19
C LYS A 178 3.14 -27.34 9.37
N THR A 179 3.08 -27.19 8.05
CA THR A 179 4.26 -27.06 7.17
C THR A 179 4.59 -25.61 6.78
N PHE A 180 4.16 -24.62 7.58
CA PHE A 180 4.34 -23.19 7.25
C PHE A 180 5.77 -22.82 6.83
N TRP A 181 6.81 -23.25 7.56
CA TRP A 181 8.18 -22.83 7.25
C TRP A 181 8.68 -23.33 5.89
N LEU A 182 8.16 -24.46 5.40
CA LEU A 182 8.43 -24.92 4.04
C LEU A 182 7.82 -23.96 3.01
N TRP A 183 6.56 -23.55 3.22
CA TRP A 183 5.89 -22.59 2.34
C TRP A 183 6.47 -21.18 2.45
N ALA A 184 6.92 -20.77 3.64
CA ALA A 184 7.63 -19.52 3.85
C ALA A 184 8.96 -19.49 3.09
N LEU A 185 9.68 -20.62 3.04
CA LEU A 185 10.88 -20.76 2.22
C LEU A 185 10.55 -20.61 0.74
N VAL A 186 9.60 -21.40 0.21
CA VAL A 186 9.19 -21.36 -1.20
C VAL A 186 8.75 -19.94 -1.59
N PHE A 187 7.94 -19.30 -0.76
CA PHE A 187 7.51 -17.92 -1.00
C PHE A 187 8.69 -16.95 -0.91
N GLY A 188 9.52 -17.02 0.13
CA GLY A 188 10.61 -16.06 0.37
C GLY A 188 11.78 -16.13 -0.60
N VAL A 189 11.94 -17.22 -1.35
CA VAL A 189 12.90 -17.32 -2.48
C VAL A 189 12.23 -17.12 -3.85
N SER A 190 10.90 -17.02 -3.90
CA SER A 190 10.20 -16.79 -5.17
C SER A 190 10.53 -15.42 -5.76
N LEU A 191 10.38 -15.31 -7.09
CA LEU A 191 10.53 -14.03 -7.79
C LEU A 191 9.57 -12.96 -7.24
N GLY A 192 8.35 -13.35 -6.86
CA GLY A 192 7.33 -12.44 -6.36
C GLY A 192 7.71 -11.76 -5.03
N SER A 193 8.22 -12.52 -4.05
CA SER A 193 8.67 -11.92 -2.77
C SER A 193 9.96 -11.14 -2.93
N THR A 194 10.87 -11.65 -3.77
CA THR A 194 12.17 -11.03 -4.05
C THR A 194 11.98 -9.65 -4.68
N THR A 195 11.17 -9.55 -5.74
CA THR A 195 10.83 -8.26 -6.37
C THR A 195 10.06 -7.35 -5.45
N LEU A 196 9.14 -7.90 -4.63
CA LEU A 196 8.41 -7.11 -3.62
C LEU A 196 9.39 -6.41 -2.66
N VAL A 197 10.39 -7.13 -2.13
CA VAL A 197 11.33 -6.57 -1.15
C VAL A 197 12.38 -5.65 -1.80
N ILE A 198 12.89 -6.01 -2.98
CA ILE A 198 13.96 -5.26 -3.65
C ILE A 198 13.44 -3.95 -4.23
N PHE A 199 12.23 -3.94 -4.81
CA PHE A 199 11.67 -2.72 -5.36
C PHE A 199 11.31 -1.75 -4.26
N GLN A 200 11.88 -0.55 -4.35
CA GLN A 200 11.86 0.45 -3.29
C GLN A 200 10.58 1.29 -3.36
N ARG A 201 9.44 0.60 -3.26
CA ARG A 201 8.10 1.14 -3.47
C ARG A 201 7.16 0.72 -2.35
N MET A 202 6.06 1.46 -2.21
CA MET A 202 5.00 1.28 -1.22
C MET A 202 4.25 -0.06 -1.27
N TYR A 203 4.52 -0.90 -2.28
CA TYR A 203 3.83 -2.16 -2.50
C TYR A 203 4.05 -3.20 -1.41
N THR A 204 5.21 -3.23 -0.78
CA THR A 204 5.51 -4.17 0.33
C THR A 204 4.65 -3.85 1.55
N LEU A 205 4.53 -2.56 1.87
CA LEU A 205 3.68 -2.08 2.95
C LEU A 205 2.20 -2.36 2.68
N MET A 206 1.74 -2.12 1.45
CA MET A 206 0.38 -2.47 1.04
C MET A 206 0.11 -3.97 1.19
N SER A 207 1.02 -4.82 0.70
CA SER A 207 0.89 -6.29 0.82
C SER A 207 0.83 -6.73 2.28
N MET A 208 1.59 -6.09 3.18
CA MET A 208 1.51 -6.32 4.61
C MET A 208 0.10 -6.06 5.15
N PHE A 209 -0.50 -4.91 4.84
CA PHE A 209 -1.85 -4.60 5.31
C PHE A 209 -2.92 -5.50 4.70
N ILE A 210 -2.76 -5.95 3.44
CA ILE A 210 -3.61 -6.99 2.85
C ILE A 210 -3.57 -8.25 3.72
N VAL A 211 -2.38 -8.79 4.02
CA VAL A 211 -2.25 -10.01 4.83
C VAL A 211 -2.79 -9.82 6.25
N ILE A 212 -2.53 -8.68 6.89
CA ILE A 212 -3.07 -8.38 8.23
C ILE A 212 -4.60 -8.34 8.20
N TYR A 213 -5.19 -7.69 7.21
CA TYR A 213 -6.64 -7.63 7.05
C TYR A 213 -7.22 -9.03 6.76
N THR A 214 -6.62 -9.82 5.86
CA THR A 214 -7.01 -11.21 5.59
C THR A 214 -6.99 -12.04 6.88
N TYR A 215 -5.96 -11.88 7.72
CA TYR A 215 -5.87 -12.54 9.02
C TYR A 215 -7.04 -12.16 9.93
N PHE A 216 -7.42 -10.88 10.02
CA PHE A 216 -8.58 -10.47 10.81
C PHE A 216 -9.88 -11.04 10.28
N VAL A 217 -10.05 -11.11 8.96
CA VAL A 217 -11.22 -11.73 8.35
C VAL A 217 -11.29 -13.23 8.68
N ILE A 218 -10.19 -13.97 8.53
CA ILE A 218 -10.12 -15.39 8.87
C ILE A 218 -10.42 -15.61 10.35
N LYS A 219 -9.84 -14.79 11.22
CA LYS A 219 -10.13 -14.81 12.65
C LYS A 219 -11.62 -14.60 12.95
N ILE A 220 -12.27 -13.65 12.27
CA ILE A 220 -13.71 -13.40 12.42
C ILE A 220 -14.49 -14.63 11.96
N ILE A 221 -14.18 -15.20 10.79
CA ILE A 221 -14.87 -16.40 10.29
C ILE A 221 -14.71 -17.58 11.26
N ASN A 222 -13.50 -17.79 11.79
CA ASN A 222 -13.19 -18.90 12.69
C ASN A 222 -13.86 -18.77 14.06
N ASN A 223 -14.06 -17.54 14.54
CA ASN A 223 -14.74 -17.26 15.81
C ASN A 223 -16.25 -17.07 15.61
N ASP A 224 -16.87 -17.80 14.68
CA ASP A 224 -18.30 -17.72 14.37
C ASP A 224 -18.83 -16.29 14.17
N PHE A 225 -18.02 -15.47 13.50
CA PHE A 225 -18.32 -14.07 13.19
C PHE A 225 -18.43 -13.16 14.42
N GLU A 226 -17.87 -13.58 15.55
CA GLU A 226 -17.71 -12.76 16.74
C GLU A 226 -16.38 -12.01 16.74
N PHE A 227 -16.44 -10.73 17.11
CA PHE A 227 -15.23 -9.92 17.28
C PHE A 227 -15.43 -8.82 18.33
N ASP A 228 -14.67 -8.98 19.41
CA ASP A 228 -14.66 -8.12 20.60
C ASP A 228 -14.20 -6.67 20.32
N LYS A 229 -14.30 -5.82 21.34
CA LYS A 229 -13.93 -4.39 21.23
C LYS A 229 -12.45 -4.19 20.88
N SER A 230 -11.58 -5.10 21.29
CA SER A 230 -10.15 -5.04 20.95
C SER A 230 -9.92 -5.33 19.46
N ASN A 231 -10.48 -6.43 18.94
CA ASN A 231 -10.35 -6.79 17.52
C ASN A 231 -11.03 -5.75 16.62
N ARG A 232 -12.15 -5.14 17.04
CA ARG A 232 -12.76 -4.00 16.30
C ARG A 232 -11.81 -2.82 16.14
N ARG A 233 -11.11 -2.42 17.21
CA ARG A 233 -10.14 -1.33 17.17
C ARG A 233 -8.94 -1.67 16.30
N LYS A 234 -8.43 -2.91 16.39
CA LYS A 234 -7.32 -3.38 15.57
C LYS A 234 -7.69 -3.44 14.08
N LEU A 235 -8.90 -3.91 13.76
CA LEU A 235 -9.42 -3.92 12.39
C LEU A 235 -9.57 -2.49 11.85
N LEU A 236 -10.13 -1.57 12.64
CA LEU A 236 -10.24 -0.16 12.27
C LEU A 236 -8.88 0.42 11.87
N TRP A 237 -7.88 0.28 12.73
CA TRP A 237 -6.55 0.81 12.44
C TRP A 237 -5.85 0.07 11.31
N THR A 238 -6.10 -1.23 11.12
CA THR A 238 -5.62 -1.97 9.95
C THR A 238 -6.19 -1.38 8.65
N ILE A 239 -7.48 -1.04 8.64
CA ILE A 239 -8.14 -0.43 7.47
C ILE A 239 -7.58 0.97 7.22
N VAL A 240 -7.49 1.80 8.26
CA VAL A 240 -6.98 3.18 8.13
C VAL A 240 -5.53 3.19 7.65
N LEU A 241 -4.65 2.42 8.28
CA LEU A 241 -3.23 2.37 7.90
C LEU A 241 -3.02 1.68 6.55
N GLY A 242 -3.83 0.66 6.24
CA GLY A 242 -3.83 0.04 4.92
C GLY A 242 -4.24 1.02 3.81
N ALA A 243 -5.28 1.82 4.04
CA ALA A 243 -5.73 2.86 3.12
C ALA A 243 -4.68 3.97 2.97
N LEU A 244 -3.98 4.32 4.06
CA LEU A 244 -2.86 5.26 4.04
C LEU A 244 -1.57 4.69 3.43
N SER A 245 -1.53 3.39 3.08
CA SER A 245 -0.38 2.78 2.41
C SER A 245 -0.46 2.83 0.88
N HIS A 246 -1.62 2.49 0.30
CA HIS A 246 -1.85 2.51 -1.15
C HIS A 246 -3.35 2.33 -1.49
N TYR A 247 -3.86 3.02 -2.51
CA TYR A 247 -5.29 2.92 -2.87
C TYR A 247 -5.74 1.54 -3.37
N TYR A 248 -4.83 0.73 -3.93
CA TYR A 248 -5.15 -0.67 -4.27
C TYR A 248 -5.53 -1.53 -3.05
N PHE A 249 -5.12 -1.15 -1.84
CA PHE A 249 -5.65 -1.79 -0.63
C PHE A 249 -7.16 -1.57 -0.49
N LEU A 250 -7.68 -0.39 -0.84
CA LEU A 250 -9.12 -0.09 -0.79
C LEU A 250 -9.92 -0.98 -1.74
N VAL A 251 -9.36 -1.30 -2.91
CA VAL A 251 -9.98 -2.24 -3.86
C VAL A 251 -10.14 -3.62 -3.20
N TYR A 252 -9.06 -4.18 -2.66
CA TYR A 252 -9.11 -5.44 -1.91
C TYR A 252 -10.10 -5.40 -0.74
N LEU A 253 -10.06 -4.31 0.04
CA LEU A 253 -10.90 -4.07 1.19
C LEU A 253 -12.38 -4.09 0.82
N VAL A 254 -12.81 -3.36 -0.22
CA VAL A 254 -14.22 -3.27 -0.62
C VAL A 254 -14.76 -4.62 -1.02
N PHE A 255 -14.07 -5.36 -1.89
CA PHE A 255 -14.55 -6.69 -2.31
C PHE A 255 -14.56 -7.68 -1.14
N SER A 256 -13.52 -7.67 -0.30
CA SER A 256 -13.51 -8.52 0.89
C SER A 256 -14.57 -8.13 1.91
N PHE A 257 -14.87 -6.84 2.05
CA PHE A 257 -15.94 -6.33 2.90
C PHE A 257 -17.29 -6.82 2.40
N ILE A 258 -17.58 -6.67 1.10
CA ILE A 258 -18.83 -7.14 0.49
C ILE A 258 -19.02 -8.64 0.74
N PHE A 259 -17.97 -9.44 0.53
CA PHE A 259 -18.01 -10.88 0.75
C PHE A 259 -18.42 -11.24 2.19
N ILE A 260 -17.75 -10.66 3.20
CA ILE A 260 -18.02 -10.94 4.61
C ILE A 260 -19.34 -10.35 5.07
N GLN A 261 -19.67 -9.14 4.63
CA GLN A 261 -20.94 -8.49 4.96
C GLN A 261 -22.13 -9.30 4.41
N SER A 262 -22.01 -9.84 3.19
CA SER A 262 -23.02 -10.71 2.59
C SER A 262 -23.22 -12.00 3.40
N LEU A 263 -22.12 -12.63 3.84
CA LEU A 263 -22.17 -13.82 4.71
C LEU A 263 -22.82 -13.52 6.07
N LEU A 264 -22.49 -12.38 6.68
CA LEU A 264 -23.08 -11.94 7.95
C LEU A 264 -24.59 -11.73 7.85
N ILE A 265 -25.04 -11.09 6.76
CA ILE A 265 -26.47 -10.85 6.49
C ILE A 265 -27.20 -12.17 6.22
N TYR A 266 -26.63 -13.04 5.38
CA TYR A 266 -27.21 -14.34 5.07
C TYR A 266 -27.39 -15.21 6.32
N ARG A 267 -26.40 -15.19 7.23
CA ARG A 267 -26.46 -15.90 8.52
C ARG A 267 -27.32 -15.19 9.57
N LYS A 268 -27.96 -14.06 9.24
CA LYS A 268 -28.74 -13.22 10.17
C LYS A 268 -27.96 -12.85 11.44
N SER A 269 -26.65 -12.66 11.33
CA SER A 269 -25.80 -12.33 12.48
C SER A 269 -26.03 -10.89 12.93
N GLU A 270 -26.24 -10.68 14.23
CA GLU A 270 -26.35 -9.34 14.82
C GLU A 270 -25.07 -8.51 14.66
N ASN A 271 -23.92 -9.17 14.43
CA ASN A 271 -22.63 -8.52 14.22
C ASN A 271 -22.51 -7.86 12.83
N ALA A 272 -23.45 -8.09 11.91
CA ALA A 272 -23.51 -7.42 10.60
C ALA A 272 -23.46 -5.88 10.72
N LYS A 273 -24.23 -5.31 11.67
CA LYS A 273 -24.24 -3.86 11.92
C LYS A 273 -22.91 -3.37 12.49
N LYS A 274 -22.29 -4.17 13.38
CA LYS A 274 -21.00 -3.84 14.00
C LYS A 274 -19.87 -3.85 12.96
N TYR A 275 -19.88 -4.84 12.06
CA TYR A 275 -18.87 -4.98 11.01
C TYR A 275 -18.94 -3.81 10.03
N PHE A 276 -20.15 -3.47 9.57
CA PHE A 276 -20.41 -2.27 8.77
C PHE A 276 -19.91 -1.00 9.46
N LYS A 277 -20.28 -0.78 10.73
CA LYS A 277 -19.89 0.42 11.48
C LYS A 277 -18.38 0.59 11.59
N VAL A 278 -17.62 -0.49 11.78
CA VAL A 278 -16.15 -0.44 11.83
C VAL A 278 -15.57 0.00 10.50
N HIS A 279 -16.04 -0.55 9.38
CA HIS A 279 -15.56 -0.18 8.04
C HIS A 279 -15.92 1.26 7.70
N PHE A 280 -17.15 1.67 7.98
CA PHE A 280 -17.63 3.03 7.75
C PHE A 280 -16.82 4.05 8.56
N LEU A 281 -16.61 3.80 9.86
CA LEU A 281 -15.81 4.68 10.71
C LEU A 281 -14.34 4.74 10.26
N SER A 282 -13.79 3.61 9.79
CA SER A 282 -12.42 3.58 9.24
C SER A 282 -12.30 4.47 8.00
N GLY A 283 -13.30 4.44 7.11
CA GLY A 283 -13.37 5.32 5.95
C GLY A 283 -13.41 6.81 6.32
N ILE A 284 -14.24 7.17 7.31
CA ILE A 284 -14.27 8.55 7.83
C ILE A 284 -12.91 8.96 8.38
N VAL A 285 -12.32 8.15 9.26
CA VAL A 285 -11.02 8.45 9.87
C VAL A 285 -9.92 8.58 8.81
N PHE A 286 -9.92 7.70 7.80
CA PHE A 286 -9.00 7.79 6.67
C PHE A 286 -9.14 9.11 5.92
N CYS A 287 -10.36 9.50 5.54
CA CYS A 287 -10.60 10.77 4.84
C CYS A 287 -10.27 11.99 5.70
N LEU A 288 -10.40 11.91 7.03
CA LEU A 288 -9.98 12.98 7.95
C LEU A 288 -8.45 13.07 8.07
N LEU A 289 -7.75 11.94 8.07
CA LEU A 289 -6.29 11.90 8.15
C LEU A 289 -5.61 12.29 6.84
N PHE A 290 -6.25 12.03 5.70
CA PHE A 290 -5.73 12.40 4.38
C PHE A 290 -6.85 12.84 3.41
N PRO A 291 -7.42 14.04 3.59
CA PRO A 291 -8.46 14.60 2.71
C PRO A 291 -8.14 14.57 1.20
N PRO A 292 -6.86 14.77 0.75
CA PRO A 292 -6.52 14.66 -0.68
C PRO A 292 -6.93 13.34 -1.32
N ALA A 293 -7.07 12.25 -0.55
CA ALA A 293 -7.54 10.96 -1.05
C ALA A 293 -8.86 11.04 -1.83
N ILE A 294 -9.79 11.91 -1.43
CA ILE A 294 -11.07 12.08 -2.13
C ILE A 294 -10.82 12.56 -3.56
N TYR A 295 -9.95 13.56 -3.72
CA TYR A 295 -9.56 14.05 -5.04
C TYR A 295 -8.80 12.98 -5.83
N HIS A 296 -7.86 12.28 -5.20
CA HIS A 296 -7.02 11.29 -5.90
C HIS A 296 -7.85 10.13 -6.47
N ILE A 297 -8.80 9.62 -5.67
CA ILE A 297 -9.64 8.48 -6.05
C ILE A 297 -10.70 8.89 -7.08
N PHE A 298 -11.36 10.03 -6.90
CA PHE A 298 -12.54 10.37 -7.71
C PHE A 298 -12.29 11.33 -8.86
N PHE A 299 -11.27 12.19 -8.78
CA PHE A 299 -11.13 13.39 -9.62
C PHE A 299 -9.73 13.60 -10.24
N SER A 300 -8.77 12.71 -9.99
CA SER A 300 -7.44 12.79 -10.61
C SER A 300 -7.37 12.07 -11.97
N TYR A 301 -6.27 12.26 -12.71
CA TYR A 301 -6.01 11.56 -13.97
C TYR A 301 -5.87 10.03 -13.80
N ARG A 302 -5.61 9.55 -12.57
CA ARG A 302 -5.66 8.12 -12.21
C ARG A 302 -7.01 7.70 -11.61
N GLY A 303 -7.89 8.67 -11.38
CA GLY A 303 -9.27 8.48 -10.92
C GLY A 303 -10.26 8.46 -12.09
N VAL A 304 -11.54 8.61 -11.77
CA VAL A 304 -12.68 8.40 -12.70
C VAL A 304 -12.76 9.44 -13.82
N SER A 305 -12.02 10.54 -13.71
CA SER A 305 -12.13 11.72 -14.57
C SER A 305 -11.29 11.71 -15.85
N SER A 306 -10.53 10.64 -16.12
CA SER A 306 -9.82 10.51 -17.41
C SER A 306 -10.72 10.03 -18.57
N VAL A 307 -12.03 9.88 -18.34
CA VAL A 307 -12.97 9.35 -19.34
C VAL A 307 -14.22 10.24 -19.37
N GLY A 308 -14.70 10.51 -20.59
CA GLY A 308 -15.73 11.49 -20.93
C GLY A 308 -17.05 11.35 -20.16
N ASN A 309 -17.90 12.37 -20.30
CA ASN A 309 -18.99 12.68 -19.38
C ASN A 309 -20.18 11.69 -19.32
N GLU A 310 -20.10 10.48 -19.90
CA GLU A 310 -21.24 9.56 -19.97
C GLU A 310 -20.87 8.15 -19.45
N VAL A 311 -21.58 7.72 -18.40
CA VAL A 311 -21.50 6.43 -17.69
C VAL A 311 -20.34 6.25 -16.66
N LYS A 312 -20.27 7.20 -15.72
CA LYS A 312 -19.24 7.32 -14.66
C LYS A 312 -19.05 6.14 -13.69
N LEU A 313 -20.08 5.32 -13.43
CA LEU A 313 -19.97 4.19 -12.47
C LEU A 313 -19.52 2.89 -13.14
N LEU A 314 -19.98 2.65 -14.37
CA LEU A 314 -19.68 1.43 -15.12
C LEU A 314 -18.24 1.47 -15.64
N GLU A 315 -17.77 2.65 -16.04
CA GLU A 315 -16.38 2.86 -16.47
C GLU A 315 -15.41 2.96 -15.30
N LEU A 316 -15.80 3.52 -14.14
CA LEU A 316 -15.04 3.37 -12.89
C LEU A 316 -14.80 1.89 -12.58
N PHE A 317 -15.83 1.07 -12.75
CA PHE A 317 -15.72 -0.37 -12.63
C PHE A 317 -14.76 -0.95 -13.67
N ASN A 318 -14.84 -0.55 -14.94
CA ASN A 318 -13.96 -1.03 -16.01
C ASN A 318 -12.47 -0.63 -15.79
N THR A 319 -12.20 0.60 -15.37
CA THR A 319 -10.86 1.12 -15.08
C THR A 319 -10.25 0.47 -13.82
N LEU A 320 -11.08 0.19 -12.80
CA LEU A 320 -10.66 -0.52 -11.59
C LEU A 320 -10.50 -2.04 -11.80
N THR A 321 -11.13 -2.62 -12.83
CA THR A 321 -11.18 -4.08 -13.02
C THR A 321 -10.37 -4.62 -14.16
N GLY A 322 -9.96 -3.84 -15.20
CA GLY A 322 -8.91 -4.13 -16.22
C GLY A 322 -8.82 -5.54 -16.83
N PHE A 323 -9.79 -6.39 -16.54
CA PHE A 323 -10.05 -7.73 -17.02
C PHE A 323 -11.44 -7.67 -17.66
N ASN A 324 -11.78 -8.68 -18.45
CA ASN A 324 -13.12 -8.83 -18.98
C ASN A 324 -14.13 -8.71 -17.83
N LYS A 325 -14.89 -7.61 -17.79
CA LYS A 325 -15.81 -7.19 -16.70
C LYS A 325 -16.71 -8.31 -16.19
N TYR A 326 -17.02 -9.26 -17.06
CA TYR A 326 -17.79 -10.46 -16.77
C TYR A 326 -17.02 -11.48 -15.92
N ALA A 327 -15.71 -11.66 -16.07
CA ALA A 327 -14.95 -12.67 -15.33
C ALA A 327 -14.84 -12.37 -13.83
N ILE A 328 -14.57 -11.12 -13.44
CA ILE A 328 -14.46 -10.75 -12.01
C ILE A 328 -15.82 -10.82 -11.31
N ILE A 329 -16.87 -10.38 -12.00
CA ILE A 329 -18.25 -10.49 -11.51
C ILE A 329 -18.67 -11.96 -11.43
N LEU A 330 -18.38 -12.78 -12.44
CA LEU A 330 -18.73 -14.20 -12.45
C LEU A 330 -17.94 -14.98 -11.40
N ILE A 331 -16.67 -14.66 -11.16
CA ILE A 331 -15.84 -15.26 -10.11
C ILE A 331 -16.35 -14.82 -8.73
N GLY A 332 -16.63 -13.53 -8.54
CA GLY A 332 -17.19 -13.00 -7.29
C GLY A 332 -18.54 -13.64 -6.97
N ILE A 333 -19.45 -13.72 -7.95
CA ILE A 333 -20.76 -14.36 -7.83
C ILE A 333 -20.61 -15.87 -7.62
N SER A 334 -19.74 -16.57 -8.36
CA SER A 334 -19.54 -18.02 -8.20
C SER A 334 -18.97 -18.35 -6.82
N ILE A 335 -18.06 -17.54 -6.28
CA ILE A 335 -17.51 -17.72 -4.94
C ILE A 335 -18.53 -17.32 -3.86
N LEU A 336 -19.37 -16.30 -4.10
CA LEU A 336 -20.46 -15.96 -3.19
C LEU A 336 -21.50 -17.10 -3.12
N ILE A 337 -21.91 -17.64 -4.27
CA ILE A 337 -22.79 -18.81 -4.38
C ILE A 337 -22.15 -20.03 -3.70
N PHE A 338 -20.86 -20.28 -3.89
CA PHE A 338 -20.15 -21.39 -3.28
C PHE A 338 -19.94 -21.21 -1.76
N ALA A 339 -19.85 -19.97 -1.27
CA ALA A 339 -19.75 -19.63 0.16
C ALA A 339 -21.07 -19.77 0.93
N LEU A 340 -22.21 -19.70 0.24
CA LEU A 340 -23.53 -20.04 0.78
C LEU A 340 -23.69 -21.57 1.00
N ILE A 341 -22.89 -22.40 0.33
CA ILE A 341 -22.87 -23.87 0.50
C ILE A 341 -22.00 -24.24 1.73
N LYS A 342 -22.59 -23.96 2.90
CA LYS A 342 -22.41 -24.43 4.28
C LYS A 342 -21.10 -25.00 4.87
N ARG A 343 -20.04 -25.41 4.16
CA ARG A 343 -18.96 -26.22 4.80
C ARG A 343 -17.51 -25.80 4.74
N LYS A 344 -17.10 -24.72 4.06
CA LYS A 344 -15.68 -24.27 4.06
C LYS A 344 -15.51 -22.76 3.88
N SER A 345 -16.16 -21.93 4.70
CA SER A 345 -16.12 -20.45 4.60
C SER A 345 -14.70 -19.88 4.57
N ILE A 346 -13.76 -20.43 5.36
CA ILE A 346 -12.36 -20.01 5.37
C ILE A 346 -11.68 -20.30 4.03
N ILE A 347 -11.84 -21.51 3.48
CA ILE A 347 -11.19 -21.91 2.22
C ILE A 347 -11.78 -21.10 1.05
N ASN A 348 -13.10 -20.90 1.03
CA ASN A 348 -13.76 -20.10 -0.01
C ASN A 348 -13.29 -18.64 0.02
N TYR A 349 -13.15 -18.08 1.24
CA TYR A 349 -12.59 -16.74 1.40
C TYR A 349 -11.13 -16.67 0.97
N LEU A 350 -10.31 -17.69 1.26
CA LEU A 350 -8.91 -17.74 0.85
C LEU A 350 -8.75 -17.83 -0.67
N ILE A 351 -9.56 -18.66 -1.35
CA ILE A 351 -9.58 -18.72 -2.81
C ILE A 351 -9.91 -17.34 -3.37
N PHE A 352 -10.95 -16.70 -2.86
CA PHE A 352 -11.31 -15.33 -3.22
C PHE A 352 -10.15 -14.34 -2.96
N ALA A 353 -9.53 -14.38 -1.78
CA ALA A 353 -8.45 -13.47 -1.42
C ALA A 353 -7.22 -13.65 -2.31
N ILE A 354 -6.86 -14.90 -2.65
CA ILE A 354 -5.76 -15.21 -3.57
C ILE A 354 -6.05 -14.69 -4.97
N LEU A 355 -7.26 -14.91 -5.48
CA LEU A 355 -7.67 -14.41 -6.80
C LEU A 355 -7.63 -12.87 -6.85
N MET A 356 -8.15 -12.20 -5.82
CA MET A 356 -8.06 -10.74 -5.71
C MET A 356 -6.61 -10.26 -5.65
N PHE A 357 -5.73 -10.96 -4.92
CA PHE A 357 -4.32 -10.60 -4.86
C PHE A 357 -3.61 -10.76 -6.21
N LEU A 358 -3.88 -11.84 -6.95
CA LEU A 358 -3.35 -12.05 -8.30
C LEU A 358 -3.81 -10.98 -9.28
N ILE A 359 -5.09 -10.57 -9.19
CA ILE A 359 -5.64 -9.46 -9.98
C ILE A 359 -4.85 -8.18 -9.67
N LEU A 360 -4.68 -7.84 -8.39
CA LEU A 360 -3.94 -6.65 -7.97
C LEU A 360 -2.46 -6.66 -8.37
N ILE A 361 -1.81 -7.84 -8.43
CA ILE A 361 -0.44 -7.95 -8.93
C ILE A 361 -0.37 -7.67 -10.43
N LYS A 362 -1.33 -8.13 -11.22
CA LYS A 362 -1.33 -7.89 -12.68
C LYS A 362 -1.42 -6.40 -13.01
N PHE A 363 -2.10 -5.60 -12.19
CA PHE A 363 -2.13 -4.13 -12.29
C PHE A 363 -0.83 -3.43 -11.91
N LYS A 364 0.13 -4.13 -11.30
CA LYS A 364 1.45 -3.58 -10.93
C LYS A 364 2.54 -3.80 -11.98
N SER A 365 2.28 -4.63 -13.00
CA SER A 365 3.22 -4.74 -14.11
C SER A 365 3.07 -3.49 -14.97
N PRO A 366 4.18 -2.78 -15.30
CA PRO A 366 4.14 -1.78 -16.36
C PRO A 366 3.66 -2.40 -17.69
#